data_AF-A0A059LFS0-F1
#
_entry.id   AF-A0A059LFS0-F1
#
_cell.length_a   1.000
_cell.length_b   1.000
_cell.length_c   1.000
_cell.angle_alpha   90.00
_cell.angle_beta   90.00
_cell.angle_gamma   90.00
#
_symmetry.space_group_name_H-M   'P 1'
#
loop_
_entity.id
_entity.type
_entity.pdbx_description
1 polymer ?
#
loop_
_entity_poly.entity_id
_entity_poly.type
_entity_poly.pdbx_seq_one_letter_code
_entity_poly.pdbx_strand_id
1 'polypeptide(L)'
;MEAYYRQDNSNVHRGVHALSARATAAFEGARERVARFVRAASPKEIVWTRNASEAINLVANTWGLANVGIGDEIVLSVAEHHSNLVPWQLLAQRSRANL
;
A
#
# COMPACT_ATOMS: atom_id res chain seq x y z
N MET A 1 16.85 -14.31 0.60
CA MET A 1 17.07 -13.01 1.28
C MET A 1 18.55 -12.79 1.62
N GLU A 2 19.27 -13.81 2.07
CA GLU A 2 20.71 -13.74 2.41
C GLU A 2 21.62 -13.18 1.29
N ALA A 3 21.39 -13.59 0.03
CA ALA A 3 22.14 -13.07 -1.12
C ALA A 3 22.01 -11.54 -1.25
N TYR A 4 20.79 -10.99 -1.14
CA TYR A 4 20.58 -9.54 -1.18
C TYR A 4 21.37 -8.84 -0.07
N TYR A 5 21.25 -9.31 1.18
CA TYR A 5 21.93 -8.70 2.31
C TYR A 5 23.46 -8.74 2.20
N ARG A 6 24.01 -9.79 1.60
CA ARG A 6 25.46 -9.95 1.44
C ARG A 6 26.05 -9.28 0.20
N GLN A 7 25.28 -9.12 -0.89
CA GLN A 7 25.83 -8.78 -2.20
C GLN A 7 25.28 -7.46 -2.78
N ASP A 8 24.05 -7.11 -2.45
CA ASP A 8 23.30 -6.04 -3.13
C ASP A 8 22.68 -5.01 -2.18
N ASN A 9 22.83 -5.20 -0.87
CA ASN A 9 22.19 -4.34 0.12
C ASN A 9 22.69 -2.90 0.03
N SER A 10 21.78 -2.01 -0.31
CA SER A 10 21.98 -0.58 -0.25
C SER A 10 20.64 0.15 -0.24
N ASN A 11 20.68 1.46 0.00
CA ASN A 11 19.49 2.28 -0.13
C ASN A 11 19.13 2.45 -1.63
N VAL A 12 17.83 2.52 -1.91
CA VAL A 12 17.28 2.60 -3.27
C VAL A 12 17.12 4.05 -3.76
N HIS A 13 16.99 4.23 -5.08
CA HIS A 13 16.62 5.46 -5.82
C HIS A 13 17.56 6.68 -5.78
N ARG A 14 18.42 6.83 -4.76
CA ARG A 14 19.21 8.07 -4.57
C ARG A 14 20.73 7.88 -4.51
N GLY A 15 21.25 6.70 -4.82
CA GLY A 15 22.69 6.44 -4.87
C GLY A 15 23.22 6.42 -6.31
N VAL A 16 24.35 7.09 -6.52
CA VAL A 16 25.07 7.10 -7.81
C VAL A 16 26.04 5.93 -7.97
N HIS A 17 26.18 5.09 -6.93
CA HIS A 17 27.13 3.99 -6.90
C HIS A 17 26.48 2.65 -7.28
N ALA A 18 27.31 1.69 -7.72
CA ALA A 18 26.86 0.43 -8.30
C ALA A 18 25.89 -0.37 -7.41
N LEU A 19 26.15 -0.44 -6.10
CA LEU A 19 25.26 -1.15 -5.16
C LEU A 19 23.85 -0.53 -5.10
N SER A 20 23.73 0.79 -5.11
CA SER A 20 22.42 1.45 -5.08
C SER A 20 21.66 1.24 -6.39
N ALA A 21 22.36 1.25 -7.53
CA ALA A 21 21.76 0.93 -8.82
C ALA A 21 21.20 -0.51 -8.85
N ARG A 22 21.96 -1.50 -8.36
CA ARG A 22 21.51 -2.90 -8.29
C ARG A 22 20.33 -3.08 -7.32
N ALA A 23 20.41 -2.48 -6.12
CA ALA A 23 19.32 -2.51 -5.15
C ALA A 23 18.03 -1.90 -5.73
N THR A 24 18.14 -0.76 -6.44
CA THR A 24 17.01 -0.09 -7.07
C THR A 24 16.40 -0.94 -8.18
N ALA A 25 17.22 -1.53 -9.05
CA ALA A 25 16.76 -2.42 -10.12
C ALA A 25 16.04 -3.66 -9.55
N ALA A 26 16.56 -4.25 -8.48
CA ALA A 26 15.91 -5.39 -7.82
C ALA A 26 14.57 -4.99 -7.17
N PHE A 27 14.51 -3.83 -6.52
CA PHE A 27 13.32 -3.30 -5.87
C PHE A 27 12.20 -2.97 -6.87
N GLU A 28 12.51 -2.26 -7.96
CA GLU A 28 11.53 -1.97 -9.01
C GLU A 28 11.17 -3.22 -9.82
N GLY A 29 12.12 -4.13 -10.05
CA GLY A 29 11.83 -5.43 -10.66
C GLY A 29 10.86 -6.28 -9.82
N ALA A 30 10.92 -6.19 -8.49
CA ALA A 30 9.91 -6.81 -7.63
C ALA A 30 8.52 -6.15 -7.80
N ARG A 31 8.48 -4.83 -7.99
CA ARG A 31 7.22 -4.10 -8.24
C ARG A 31 6.56 -4.56 -9.53
N GLU A 32 7.34 -4.69 -10.61
CA GLU A 32 6.85 -5.23 -11.87
C GLU A 32 6.32 -6.66 -11.77
N ARG A 33 6.99 -7.52 -10.99
CA ARG A 33 6.53 -8.90 -10.77
C ARG A 33 5.18 -8.92 -10.06
N VAL A 34 5.01 -8.11 -9.02
CA VAL A 34 3.72 -8.00 -8.30
C VAL A 34 2.64 -7.42 -9.20
N ALA A 35 2.95 -6.39 -9.98
CA ALA A 35 2.01 -5.81 -10.94
C ALA A 35 1.48 -6.87 -11.93
N ARG A 36 2.36 -7.70 -12.48
CA ARG A 36 1.96 -8.82 -13.35
C ARG A 36 1.15 -9.88 -12.60
N PHE A 37 1.55 -10.22 -11.38
CA PHE A 37 0.84 -11.21 -10.57
C PHE A 37 -0.63 -10.84 -10.31
N VAL A 38 -0.89 -9.57 -10.00
CA VAL A 38 -2.26 -9.06 -9.77
C VAL A 38 -2.94 -8.50 -11.02
N ARG A 39 -2.27 -8.57 -12.18
CA ARG A 39 -2.74 -8.03 -13.47
C ARG A 39 -3.06 -6.52 -13.44
N ALA A 40 -2.25 -5.74 -12.72
CA ALA A 40 -2.33 -4.28 -12.74
C ALA A 40 -1.98 -3.73 -14.14
N ALA A 41 -2.58 -2.61 -14.53
CA ALA A 41 -2.30 -1.97 -15.81
C ALA A 41 -0.91 -1.34 -15.85
N SER A 42 -0.37 -0.96 -14.68
CA SER A 42 0.95 -0.38 -14.55
C SER A 42 1.62 -0.74 -13.22
N PRO A 43 2.95 -0.97 -13.18
CA PRO A 43 3.69 -1.08 -11.92
C PRO A 43 3.53 0.14 -11.01
N LYS A 44 3.21 1.31 -11.57
CA LYS A 44 2.97 2.55 -10.80
C LYS A 44 1.71 2.50 -9.92
N GLU A 45 0.82 1.54 -10.15
CA GLU A 45 -0.37 1.29 -9.31
C GLU A 45 -0.03 0.45 -8.06
N ILE A 46 1.19 -0.09 -7.97
CA ILE A 46 1.63 -0.91 -6.84
C ILE A 46 2.34 -0.03 -5.82
N VAL A 47 1.74 0.15 -4.65
CA VAL A 47 2.32 0.84 -3.50
C VAL A 47 2.78 -0.18 -2.46
N TRP A 48 4.04 -0.08 -2.04
CA TRP A 48 4.56 -0.94 -0.98
C TRP A 48 4.12 -0.44 0.39
N THR A 49 3.53 -1.33 1.18
CA THR A 49 3.23 -1.13 2.59
C THR A 49 3.80 -2.31 3.39
N ARG A 50 3.86 -2.17 4.71
CA ARG A 50 4.32 -3.19 5.64
C ARG A 50 3.45 -4.45 5.62
N ASN A 51 2.14 -4.27 5.47
CA ASN A 51 1.15 -5.34 5.44
C ASN A 51 -0.21 -4.83 4.88
N ALA A 52 -1.17 -5.75 4.76
CA ALA A 52 -2.52 -5.44 4.29
C ALA A 52 -3.25 -4.43 5.20
N SER A 53 -3.07 -4.50 6.52
CA SER A 53 -3.67 -3.55 7.46
C SER A 53 -3.22 -2.12 7.18
N GLU A 54 -1.94 -1.89 6.94
CA GLU A 54 -1.41 -0.57 6.59
C GLU A 54 -1.89 -0.12 5.20
N ALA A 55 -2.03 -1.04 4.23
CA ALA A 55 -2.59 -0.72 2.91
C ALA A 55 -4.03 -0.19 3.00
N ILE A 56 -4.88 -0.83 3.79
CA ILE A 56 -6.28 -0.39 3.98
C ILE A 56 -6.30 0.97 4.72
N ASN A 57 -5.48 1.13 5.76
CA ASN A 57 -5.37 2.40 6.48
C ASN A 57 -4.88 3.54 5.59
N LEU A 58 -3.96 3.27 4.67
CA LEU A 58 -3.49 4.26 3.70
C LEU A 58 -4.66 4.78 2.86
N VAL A 59 -5.52 3.90 2.35
CA VAL A 59 -6.70 4.29 1.56
C VAL A 59 -7.68 5.10 2.41
N ALA A 60 -8.07 4.58 3.58
CA ALA A 60 -9.01 5.27 4.47
C ALA A 60 -8.53 6.67 4.90
N ASN A 61 -7.23 6.83 5.18
CA ASN A 61 -6.66 8.10 5.65
C ASN A 61 -6.20 9.05 4.53
N THR A 62 -6.22 8.65 3.27
CA THR A 62 -5.87 9.54 2.14
C THR A 62 -7.09 9.77 1.27
N TRP A 63 -7.48 8.76 0.50
CA TRP A 63 -8.66 8.83 -0.35
C TRP A 63 -9.95 8.98 0.49
N GLY A 64 -10.11 8.19 1.55
CA GLY A 64 -11.32 8.23 2.38
C GLY A 64 -11.58 9.62 2.98
N LEU A 65 -10.58 10.22 3.62
CA LEU A 65 -10.70 11.58 4.18
C LEU A 65 -10.98 12.67 3.14
N ALA A 66 -10.57 12.47 1.89
CA ALA A 66 -10.78 13.44 0.82
C ALA A 66 -12.14 13.28 0.10
N ASN A 67 -12.79 12.12 0.21
CA ASN A 67 -13.94 11.76 -0.63
C ASN A 67 -15.19 11.33 0.14
N VAL A 68 -15.08 11.01 1.44
CA VAL A 68 -16.22 10.59 2.27
C VAL A 68 -16.61 11.72 3.22
N GLY A 69 -17.88 12.11 3.18
CA GLY A 69 -18.43 13.22 3.93
C GLY A 69 -19.72 12.89 4.68
N ILE A 70 -20.39 13.96 5.13
CA ILE A 70 -21.59 13.86 5.95
C ILE A 70 -22.70 13.16 5.16
N GLY A 71 -23.24 12.09 5.72
CA GLY A 71 -24.38 11.35 5.14
C GLY A 71 -24.02 10.33 4.06
N ASP A 72 -22.75 10.25 3.64
CA ASP A 72 -22.28 9.16 2.77
C ASP A 72 -22.32 7.82 3.49
N GLU A 73 -22.32 6.72 2.76
CA GLU A 73 -22.36 5.35 3.29
C GLU A 73 -21.10 4.57 2.92
N ILE A 74 -20.47 3.92 3.91
CA ILE A 74 -19.36 3.00 3.71
C ILE A 74 -19.89 1.57 3.89
N VAL A 75 -20.00 0.81 2.82
CA VAL A 75 -20.59 -0.54 2.87
C VAL A 75 -19.50 -1.60 3.07
N LEU A 76 -19.69 -2.49 4.06
CA LEU A 76 -18.81 -3.62 4.36
C LEU A 76 -19.61 -4.94 4.44
N SER A 77 -18.91 -6.08 4.31
CA SER A 77 -19.51 -7.38 4.59
C SER A 77 -19.50 -7.70 6.09
N VAL A 78 -20.39 -8.59 6.54
CA VAL A 78 -20.39 -9.08 7.93
C VAL A 78 -19.18 -9.97 8.26
N ALA A 79 -18.46 -10.42 7.24
CA ALA A 79 -17.34 -11.35 7.35
C ALA A 79 -15.96 -10.66 7.31
N GLU A 80 -15.92 -9.32 7.29
CA GLU A 80 -14.66 -8.59 7.20
C GLU A 80 -13.73 -8.90 8.38
N HIS A 81 -12.45 -9.10 8.07
CA HIS A 81 -11.42 -9.13 9.09
C HIS A 81 -11.31 -7.75 9.76
N HIS A 82 -10.93 -7.70 11.04
CA HIS A 82 -10.82 -6.44 11.80
C HIS A 82 -9.98 -5.35 11.10
N SER A 83 -8.92 -5.74 10.39
CA SER A 83 -8.10 -4.82 9.59
C SER A 83 -8.86 -4.08 8.49
N ASN A 84 -9.94 -4.67 7.96
CA ASN A 84 -10.84 -4.08 6.97
C ASN A 84 -12.17 -3.61 7.57
N LEU A 85 -12.23 -3.41 8.89
CA LEU A 85 -13.41 -2.88 9.59
C LEU A 85 -13.07 -1.60 10.36
N VAL A 86 -12.06 -1.68 11.24
CA VAL A 86 -11.69 -0.59 12.15
C VAL A 86 -11.32 0.72 11.42
N PRO A 87 -10.55 0.71 10.31
CA PRO A 87 -10.21 1.96 9.61
C PRO A 87 -11.45 2.70 9.08
N TRP A 88 -12.44 1.96 8.60
CA TRP A 88 -13.69 2.51 8.07
C TRP A 88 -14.62 3.02 9.16
N GLN A 89 -14.69 2.33 10.30
CA GLN A 89 -15.37 2.83 11.50
C GLN A 89 -14.82 4.19 11.95
N LEU A 90 -13.49 4.32 12.01
CA LEU A 90 -12.85 5.57 12.40
C LEU A 90 -13.08 6.68 11.36
N LEU A 91 -13.03 6.34 10.06
CA LEU A 91 -13.34 7.29 9.00
C LEU A 91 -14.79 7.78 9.09
N ALA A 92 -15.76 6.88 9.26
CA ALA A 92 -17.17 7.21 9.40
C ALA A 92 -17.41 8.18 10.57
N GLN A 93 -16.83 7.88 11.75
CA GLN A 93 -16.92 8.75 12.92
C GLN A 93 -16.34 10.15 12.66
N ARG A 94 -15.20 10.23 11.96
CA ARG A 94 -14.52 11.51 11.70
C ARG A 94 -15.23 12.36 10.63
N SER A 95 -15.76 11.72 9.60
CA SER A 95 -16.45 12.36 8.47
C SER A 95 -17.95 12.57 8.72
N ARG A 96 -18.50 11.96 9.78
CA ARG A 96 -19.95 11.84 10.04
C ARG A 96 -20.69 11.15 8.87
N ALA A 97 -20.03 10.16 8.29
CA ALA A 97 -20.61 9.21 7.37
C ALA A 97 -21.25 8.04 8.15
N ASN A 98 -22.07 7.27 7.45
CA ASN A 98 -22.67 6.04 7.94
C ASN A 98 -21.78 4.85 7.55
N LEU A 99 -21.83 3.79 8.35
CA LEU A 99 -21.15 2.51 8.11
C LEU A 99 -22.20 1.39 8.13
#